data_AF-A0A1F4DUA5-F1
#
_entry.id   AF-A0A1F4DUA5-F1
#
_cell.length_a   1.000
_cell.length_b   1.000
_cell.length_c   1.000
_cell.angle_alpha   90.00
_cell.angle_beta   90.00
_cell.angle_gamma   90.00
#
_symmetry.space_group_name_H-M   'P 1'
#
loop_
_entity.id
_entity.type
_entity.pdbx_description
1 polymer ?
#
loop_
_entity_poly.entity_id
_entity_poly.type
_entity_poly.pdbx_seq_one_letter_code
_entity_poly.pdbx_strand_id
1 'polypeptide(L)'
;MSDEMHLAPLTGRDPRLPETVYGYLNNPLLQGNLSLIPLATCFDYAAAPAAYDPEKSWQEAIQDLFGKSAIPHWHAILDLCERMNRSKRSKRPVALAPGRLRALQEAHRYILKNQGHRWFEEFRPWLARIEVALGRAQNDLKK
;
A
#
# COMPACT_ATOMS: atom_id res chain seq x y z
N MET A 1 -0.19 4.06 18.65
CA MET A 1 0.08 3.21 17.48
C MET A 1 0.04 4.09 16.25
N SER A 2 1.05 4.04 15.39
CA SER A 2 1.13 4.88 14.20
C SER A 2 0.00 4.53 13.23
N ASP A 3 -0.81 5.52 12.89
CA ASP A 3 -1.93 5.47 11.94
C ASP A 3 -1.47 5.30 10.46
N GLU A 4 -0.27 4.77 10.23
CA GLU A 4 0.39 4.73 8.93
C GLU A 4 0.46 3.30 8.42
N MET A 5 0.18 3.13 7.12
CA MET A 5 0.24 1.85 6.45
C MET A 5 1.35 1.92 5.39
N HIS A 6 2.43 1.17 5.61
CA HIS A 6 3.62 1.17 4.77
C HIS A 6 3.59 -0.02 3.81
N LEU A 7 2.70 0.04 2.83
CA LEU A 7 2.58 -0.99 1.79
C LEU A 7 3.26 -0.58 0.47
N ALA A 8 3.90 0.59 0.44
CA ALA A 8 4.64 1.07 -0.72
C ALA A 8 5.87 0.20 -0.96
N PRO A 9 6.33 0.08 -2.22
CA PRO A 9 7.63 -0.54 -2.49
C PRO A 9 8.78 0.20 -1.82
N LEU A 10 9.89 -0.51 -1.64
CA LEU A 10 11.16 0.10 -1.27
C LEU A 10 11.56 1.12 -2.36
N THR A 11 11.81 2.35 -1.94
CA THR A 11 12.27 3.45 -2.81
C THR A 11 13.39 4.24 -2.14
N GLY A 12 14.15 4.99 -2.95
CA GLY A 12 15.19 5.90 -2.45
C GLY A 12 16.43 5.20 -1.91
N ARG A 13 16.67 3.94 -2.28
CA ARG A 13 17.90 3.21 -1.95
C ARG A 13 18.89 3.26 -3.10
N ASP A 14 20.14 3.55 -2.76
CA ASP A 14 21.24 3.63 -3.71
C ASP A 14 21.60 2.21 -4.17
N PRO A 15 21.64 1.93 -5.48
CA PRO A 15 22.01 0.61 -6.01
C PRO A 15 23.34 0.06 -5.47
N ARG A 16 24.26 0.92 -5.01
CA ARG A 16 25.58 0.54 -4.51
C ARG A 16 25.62 0.31 -3.01
N LEU A 17 24.51 0.47 -2.30
CA LEU A 17 24.45 0.28 -0.85
C LEU A 17 25.02 -1.07 -0.41
N PRO A 18 24.74 -2.21 -1.08
CA PRO A 18 25.30 -3.50 -0.68
C PRO A 18 26.82 -3.59 -0.80
N GLU A 19 27.47 -2.72 -1.56
CA GLU A 19 28.94 -2.65 -1.65
C GLU A 19 29.58 -2.10 -0.36
N THR A 20 28.79 -1.39 0.47
CA THR A 20 29.30 -0.61 1.61
C THR A 20 28.86 -1.16 2.97
N VAL A 21 27.91 -2.10 3.00
CA VAL A 21 27.34 -2.63 4.25
C VAL A 21 27.53 -4.13 4.38
N TYR A 22 27.78 -4.59 5.61
CA TYR A 22 27.89 -6.02 5.93
C TYR A 22 26.54 -6.71 6.13
N GLY A 23 25.45 -5.94 6.28
CA GLY A 23 24.13 -6.48 6.55
C GLY A 23 23.01 -5.52 6.16
N TYR A 24 21.88 -6.10 5.76
CA TYR A 24 20.68 -5.39 5.36
C TYR A 24 19.48 -5.98 6.12
N LEU A 25 18.89 -5.18 7.01
CA LEU A 25 17.79 -5.60 7.88
C LEU A 25 16.54 -4.77 7.56
N ASN A 26 15.40 -5.44 7.51
CA ASN A 26 14.10 -4.81 7.26
C ASN A 26 13.25 -4.88 8.54
N ASN A 27 12.51 -3.81 8.82
CA ASN A 27 11.57 -3.76 9.93
C ASN A 27 10.14 -3.98 9.41
N PRO A 28 9.56 -5.20 9.53
CA PRO A 28 8.24 -5.51 9.00
C PRO A 28 7.12 -4.78 9.76
N LEU A 29 5.91 -4.84 9.21
CA LEU A 29 4.71 -4.44 9.93
C LEU A 29 4.38 -5.48 11.02
N LEU A 30 3.55 -5.09 11.99
CA LEU A 30 2.97 -6.04 12.95
C LEU A 30 2.08 -7.09 12.24
N GLN A 31 1.55 -6.72 11.08
CA GLN A 31 0.72 -7.55 10.21
C GLN A 31 1.59 -8.45 9.35
N GLY A 32 1.70 -9.73 9.72
CA GLY A 32 2.62 -10.66 9.09
C GLY A 32 2.37 -10.89 7.61
N ASN A 33 1.11 -11.11 7.20
CA ASN A 33 0.78 -11.34 5.79
C ASN A 33 0.94 -10.07 4.97
N LEU A 34 0.50 -8.93 5.49
CA LEU A 34 0.63 -7.65 4.77
C LEU A 34 2.08 -7.16 4.68
N SER A 35 2.94 -7.57 5.62
CA SER A 35 4.39 -7.29 5.56
C SER A 35 5.07 -7.91 4.36
N LEU A 36 4.52 -8.99 3.80
CA LEU A 36 5.12 -9.65 2.64
C LEU A 36 5.15 -8.73 1.43
N ILE A 37 4.21 -7.78 1.29
CA ILE A 37 4.16 -6.83 0.17
C ILE A 37 5.45 -6.00 0.11
N PRO A 38 5.78 -5.15 1.11
CA PRO A 38 7.01 -4.37 1.06
C PRO A 38 8.27 -5.23 1.22
N LEU A 39 8.22 -6.33 1.97
CA LEU A 39 9.38 -7.21 2.16
C LEU A 39 9.83 -7.87 0.85
N ALA A 40 8.89 -8.32 0.01
CA ALA A 40 9.21 -8.85 -1.31
C ALA A 40 10.05 -7.85 -2.10
N THR A 41 9.65 -6.57 -2.10
CA THR A 41 10.39 -5.50 -2.79
C THR A 41 11.77 -5.24 -2.19
N CYS A 42 11.91 -5.39 -0.87
CA CYS A 42 13.22 -5.31 -0.23
C CYS A 42 14.13 -6.48 -0.61
N PHE A 43 13.58 -7.68 -0.81
CA PHE A 43 14.34 -8.86 -1.23
C PHE A 43 14.75 -8.76 -2.70
N ASP A 44 13.87 -8.29 -3.59
CA ASP A 44 14.20 -8.05 -5.00
C ASP A 44 15.30 -7.01 -5.14
N TYR A 45 15.22 -5.93 -4.36
CA TYR A 45 16.30 -4.94 -4.27
C TYR A 45 17.61 -5.56 -3.77
N ALA A 46 17.59 -6.36 -2.71
CA ALA A 46 18.80 -6.98 -2.18
C ALA A 46 19.44 -7.99 -3.15
N ALA A 47 18.62 -8.65 -3.97
CA ALA A 47 19.08 -9.60 -4.98
C ALA A 47 19.68 -8.93 -6.22
N ALA A 48 19.08 -7.83 -6.69
CA ALA A 48 19.53 -7.13 -7.89
C ALA A 48 19.37 -5.59 -7.79
N PRO A 49 20.15 -4.90 -6.93
CA PRO A 49 19.95 -3.47 -6.63
C PRO A 49 20.00 -2.55 -7.86
N ALA A 50 20.89 -2.85 -8.82
CA ALA A 50 21.08 -2.05 -10.03
C ALA A 50 19.96 -2.25 -11.08
N ALA A 51 19.27 -3.38 -11.03
CA ALA A 51 18.16 -3.70 -11.93
C ALA A 51 16.78 -3.58 -11.26
N TYR A 52 16.75 -3.16 -9.99
CA TYR A 52 15.55 -3.10 -9.18
C TYR A 52 14.61 -1.98 -9.68
N ASP A 53 13.39 -2.39 -10.04
CA ASP A 53 12.29 -1.49 -10.38
C ASP A 53 11.22 -1.58 -9.27
N PRO A 54 10.99 -0.50 -8.51
CA PRO A 54 10.03 -0.51 -7.40
C PRO A 54 8.59 -0.86 -7.81
N GLU A 55 8.13 -0.34 -8.95
CA GLU A 55 6.74 -0.51 -9.39
C GLU A 55 6.52 -1.93 -9.90
N LYS A 56 7.46 -2.44 -10.70
CA LYS A 56 7.42 -3.81 -11.21
C LYS A 56 7.45 -4.82 -10.06
N SER A 57 8.41 -4.70 -9.15
CA SER A 57 8.56 -5.60 -8.01
C SER A 57 7.32 -5.59 -7.10
N TRP A 58 6.73 -4.41 -6.89
CA TRP A 58 5.48 -4.31 -6.14
C TRP A 58 4.30 -4.99 -6.84
N GLN A 59 4.14 -4.78 -8.15
CA GLN A 59 3.08 -5.44 -8.91
C GLN A 59 3.25 -6.97 -8.92
N GLU A 60 4.48 -7.46 -9.03
CA GLU A 60 4.82 -8.88 -8.93
C GLU A 60 4.45 -9.44 -7.54
N ALA A 61 4.81 -8.74 -6.45
CA ALA A 61 4.41 -9.12 -5.10
C ALA A 61 2.88 -9.16 -4.91
N ILE A 62 2.15 -8.18 -5.44
CA ILE A 62 0.68 -8.17 -5.38
C ILE A 62 0.10 -9.31 -6.23
N GLN A 63 0.66 -9.57 -7.41
CA GLN A 63 0.22 -10.66 -8.26
C GLN A 63 0.39 -12.01 -7.55
N ASP A 64 1.52 -12.23 -6.89
CA ASP A 64 1.82 -13.51 -6.23
C ASP A 64 0.98 -13.73 -4.97
N LEU A 65 0.71 -12.66 -4.20
CA LEU A 65 -0.06 -12.75 -2.95
C LEU A 65 -1.58 -12.73 -3.16
N PHE A 66 -2.07 -11.98 -4.15
CA PHE A 66 -3.48 -11.64 -4.29
C PHE A 66 -4.07 -11.88 -5.69
N GLY A 67 -3.22 -12.24 -6.66
CA GLY A 67 -3.59 -12.44 -8.05
C GLY A 67 -3.54 -11.15 -8.88
N LYS A 68 -3.32 -11.30 -10.18
CA LYS A 68 -3.17 -10.19 -11.14
C LYS A 68 -4.35 -9.21 -11.15
N SER A 69 -5.57 -9.69 -10.93
CA SER A 69 -6.76 -8.85 -10.87
C SER A 69 -6.80 -7.92 -9.65
N ALA A 70 -5.98 -8.17 -8.63
CA ALA A 70 -5.94 -7.37 -7.41
C ALA A 70 -5.07 -6.10 -7.55
N ILE A 71 -4.15 -6.06 -8.52
CA ILE A 71 -3.23 -4.94 -8.77
C ILE A 71 -3.93 -3.56 -8.77
N PRO A 72 -5.00 -3.32 -9.57
CA PRO A 72 -5.66 -2.01 -9.58
C PRO A 72 -6.30 -1.64 -8.22
N HIS A 73 -6.77 -2.63 -7.47
CA HIS A 73 -7.37 -2.40 -6.15
C HIS A 73 -6.32 -1.99 -5.12
N TRP A 74 -5.19 -2.69 -5.09
CA TRP A 74 -4.08 -2.35 -4.21
C TRP A 74 -3.45 -1.00 -4.57
N HIS A 75 -3.42 -0.62 -5.86
CA HIS A 75 -2.99 0.71 -6.29
C HIS A 75 -3.87 1.83 -5.73
N ALA A 76 -5.19 1.64 -5.76
CA ALA A 76 -6.12 2.60 -5.19
C ALA A 76 -5.96 2.73 -3.67
N ILE A 77 -5.69 1.61 -2.97
CA ILE A 77 -5.38 1.61 -1.53
C ILE A 77 -4.08 2.37 -1.27
N LEU A 78 -3.03 2.11 -2.06
CA LEU A 78 -1.73 2.74 -1.91
C LEU A 78 -1.79 4.26 -2.13
N ASP A 79 -2.45 4.73 -3.19
CA ASP A 79 -2.66 6.17 -3.45
C ASP A 79 -3.38 6.85 -2.28
N LEU A 80 -4.40 6.21 -1.70
CA LEU A 80 -5.07 6.75 -0.52
C LEU A 80 -4.12 6.82 0.68
N CYS A 81 -3.35 5.77 0.94
CA CYS A 81 -2.39 5.72 2.06
C CYS A 81 -1.34 6.81 1.95
N GLU A 82 -0.75 6.99 0.76
CA GLU A 82 0.22 8.06 0.52
C GLU A 82 -0.39 9.44 0.76
N ARG A 83 -1.60 9.68 0.27
CA ARG A 83 -2.30 10.96 0.47
C ARG A 83 -2.60 11.22 1.93
N MET A 84 -3.02 10.20 2.66
CA MET A 84 -3.25 10.29 4.10
C MET A 84 -1.96 10.59 4.87
N ASN A 85 -0.83 9.99 4.48
CA ASN A 85 0.45 10.27 5.11
C ASN A 85 0.94 11.69 4.77
N ARG A 86 0.76 12.15 3.52
CA ARG A 86 1.07 13.54 3.12
C ARG A 86 0.17 14.56 3.80
N SER A 87 -1.12 14.27 3.96
CA SER A 87 -2.08 15.20 4.59
C SER A 87 -1.80 15.42 6.07
N LYS A 88 -1.37 14.39 6.81
CA LYS A 88 -0.89 14.55 8.19
C LYS A 88 0.27 15.55 8.26
N ARG A 89 1.22 15.46 7.32
CA ARG A 89 2.34 16.40 7.23
C ARG A 89 1.91 17.82 6.85
N SER A 90 0.91 17.95 5.97
CA SER A 90 0.45 19.25 5.43
C SER A 90 -0.74 19.88 6.17
N LYS A 91 -1.39 19.18 7.12
CA LYS A 91 -2.68 19.54 7.76
C LYS A 91 -3.84 19.87 6.78
N ARG A 92 -3.78 19.41 5.53
CA ARG A 92 -4.81 19.68 4.50
C ARG A 92 -5.77 18.49 4.34
N PRO A 93 -7.08 18.71 4.11
CA PRO A 93 -8.01 17.61 3.83
C PRO A 93 -7.60 16.83 2.57
N VAL A 94 -7.80 15.51 2.58
CA VAL A 94 -7.61 14.66 1.40
C VAL A 94 -8.85 14.79 0.50
N ALA A 95 -8.76 15.59 -0.56
CA ALA A 95 -9.78 15.59 -1.61
C ALA A 95 -9.48 14.48 -2.63
N LEU A 96 -10.50 13.67 -2.95
CA LEU A 96 -10.40 12.60 -3.96
C LEU A 96 -11.12 13.02 -5.24
N ALA A 97 -10.40 13.00 -6.36
CA ALA A 97 -11.02 13.19 -7.67
C ALA A 97 -12.03 12.06 -7.97
N PRO A 98 -13.07 12.30 -8.78
CA PRO A 98 -14.13 11.31 -9.05
C PRO A 98 -13.60 9.95 -9.55
N GLY A 99 -12.58 9.93 -10.41
CA GLY A 99 -11.97 8.68 -10.90
C GLY A 99 -11.30 7.87 -9.78
N ARG A 100 -10.64 8.55 -8.83
CA ARG A 100 -9.99 7.90 -7.67
C ARG A 100 -11.02 7.37 -6.68
N LEU A 101 -12.12 8.11 -6.49
CA LEU A 101 -13.22 7.64 -5.65
C LEU A 101 -13.80 6.32 -6.20
N ARG A 102 -14.02 6.22 -7.51
CA ARG A 102 -14.49 4.98 -8.14
C ARG A 102 -13.52 3.82 -7.92
N ALA A 103 -12.22 4.06 -8.16
CA ALA A 103 -11.19 3.04 -7.94
C ALA A 103 -11.14 2.58 -6.46
N LEU A 104 -11.29 3.51 -5.52
CA LEU A 104 -11.32 3.19 -4.09
C LEU A 104 -12.60 2.42 -3.69
N GLN A 105 -13.75 2.72 -4.29
CA GLN A 105 -14.98 1.96 -4.09
C GLN A 105 -14.88 0.54 -4.63
N GLU A 106 -14.20 0.35 -5.77
CA GLU A 106 -13.91 -0.97 -6.31
C GLU A 106 -12.94 -1.74 -5.42
N ALA A 107 -11.89 -1.08 -4.92
CA ALA A 107 -10.97 -1.67 -3.96
C ALA A 107 -11.67 -2.07 -2.65
N HIS A 108 -12.57 -1.23 -2.12
CA HIS A 108 -13.38 -1.56 -0.94
C HIS A 108 -14.25 -2.80 -1.16
N ARG A 109 -14.94 -2.90 -2.31
CA ARG A 109 -15.69 -4.10 -2.70
C ARG A 109 -14.80 -5.35 -2.80
N TYR A 110 -13.61 -5.20 -3.38
CA TYR A 110 -12.62 -6.28 -3.45
C TYR A 110 -12.21 -6.76 -2.06
N ILE A 111 -11.87 -5.85 -1.14
CA ILE A 111 -11.47 -6.19 0.23
C ILE A 111 -12.59 -6.96 0.95
N LEU A 112 -13.83 -6.48 0.87
CA LEU A 112 -14.98 -7.14 1.50
C LEU A 112 -15.27 -8.53 0.92
N LYS A 113 -15.00 -8.76 -0.37
CA LYS A 113 -15.11 -10.09 -0.98
C LYS A 113 -14.11 -11.09 -0.39
N ASN A 114 -13.00 -10.61 0.16
CA ASN A 114 -11.90 -11.43 0.68
C ASN A 114 -11.91 -11.57 2.22
N GLN A 115 -13.07 -11.38 2.87
CA GLN A 115 -13.24 -11.51 4.33
C GLN A 115 -12.75 -12.84 4.92
N GLY A 116 -12.76 -13.92 4.14
CA GLY A 116 -12.29 -15.24 4.58
C GLY A 116 -10.77 -15.40 4.67
N HIS A 117 -9.99 -14.42 4.21
CA HIS A 117 -8.53 -14.52 4.19
C HIS A 117 -7.89 -13.92 5.45
N ARG A 118 -6.80 -14.54 5.93
CA ARG A 118 -6.08 -14.07 7.13
C ARG A 118 -5.58 -12.63 7.03
N TRP A 119 -5.16 -12.19 5.83
CA TRP A 119 -4.71 -10.82 5.60
C TRP A 119 -5.84 -9.79 5.77
N PHE A 120 -7.11 -10.18 5.59
CA PHE A 120 -8.24 -9.28 5.78
C PHE A 120 -8.36 -8.85 7.25
N GLU A 121 -8.19 -9.78 8.19
CA GLU A 121 -8.21 -9.49 9.62
C GLU A 121 -7.08 -8.55 10.02
N GLU A 122 -5.89 -8.77 9.45
CA GLU A 122 -4.77 -7.86 9.60
C GLU A 122 -5.07 -6.47 9.02
N PHE A 123 -5.84 -6.41 7.93
CA PHE A 123 -6.20 -5.19 7.24
C PHE A 123 -7.32 -4.39 7.93
N ARG A 124 -8.13 -5.05 8.78
CA ARG A 124 -9.35 -4.50 9.39
C ARG A 124 -9.17 -3.11 10.05
N PRO A 125 -8.08 -2.80 10.78
CA PRO A 125 -7.88 -1.47 11.37
C PRO A 125 -7.85 -0.34 10.34
N TRP A 126 -7.39 -0.61 9.11
CA TRP A 126 -7.33 0.39 8.05
C TRP A 126 -8.58 0.43 7.19
N LEU A 127 -9.36 -0.66 7.14
CA LEU A 127 -10.65 -0.70 6.45
C LEU A 127 -11.59 0.41 6.96
N ALA A 128 -11.69 0.59 8.28
CA ALA A 128 -12.50 1.65 8.88
C ALA A 128 -12.09 3.05 8.39
N ARG A 129 -10.80 3.27 8.09
CA ARG A 129 -10.31 4.56 7.58
C ARG A 129 -10.67 4.77 6.13
N ILE A 130 -10.61 3.70 5.32
CA ILE A 130 -11.08 3.72 3.93
C ILE A 130 -12.56 4.11 3.89
N GLU A 131 -13.37 3.53 4.77
CA GLU A 131 -14.80 3.83 4.87
C GLU A 131 -15.08 5.28 5.26
N VAL A 132 -14.33 5.83 6.23
CA VAL A 132 -14.40 7.25 6.58
C VAL A 132 -13.99 8.15 5.41
N ALA A 133 -12.93 7.79 4.67
CA ALA A 133 -12.49 8.56 3.51
C ALA A 133 -13.51 8.53 2.37
N LEU A 134 -14.11 7.36 2.11
CA LEU A 134 -15.19 7.18 1.14
C LEU A 134 -16.42 8.02 1.51
N GLY A 135 -16.85 7.99 2.78
CA GLY A 135 -18.01 8.75 3.25
C GLY A 135 -17.81 10.27 3.13
N ARG A 136 -16.62 10.78 3.47
CA ARG A 136 -16.29 12.21 3.30
C ARG A 136 -16.34 12.64 1.84
N ALA A 137 -15.67 11.88 0.96
CA ALA A 137 -15.64 12.20 -0.47
C ALA A 137 -17.03 12.14 -1.12
N GLN A 138 -17.90 11.22 -0.69
CA GLN A 138 -19.29 11.16 -1.17
C GLN A 138 -20.13 12.37 -0.73
N ASN A 139 -19.90 12.91 0.45
CA ASN A 139 -20.60 14.10 0.94
C ASN A 139 -20.14 15.38 0.21
N ASP A 140 -18.85 15.47 -0.14
CA ASP A 140 -18.31 16.60 -0.89
C ASP A 140 -18.82 16.65 -2.34
N LEU A 141 -19.13 15.50 -2.95
CA LEU A 141 -19.74 15.41 -4.29
C LEU A 141 -21.22 15.79 -4.34
N LYS A 142 -21.91 15.82 -3.19
CA LYS A 142 -23.34 16.16 -3.09
C LYS A 142 -23.60 17.64 -2.79
N LYS A 143 -22.55 18.42 -2.49
CA LYS A 143 -22.59 19.87 -2.29
C LYS A 143 -22.26 20.60 -3.58
#